data_AF-A0A7W1LW27-F1
#
_entry.id   AF-A0A7W1LW27-F1
#
_cell.length_a   1.000
_cell.length_b   1.000
_cell.length_c   1.000
_cell.angle_alpha   90.00
_cell.angle_beta   90.00
_cell.angle_gamma   90.00
#
_symmetry.space_group_name_H-M   'P 1'
#
loop_
_entity.id
_entity.type
_entity.pdbx_description
1 polymer ?
#
loop_
_entity_poly.entity_id
_entity_poly.type
_entity_poly.pdbx_seq_one_letter_code
_entity_poly.pdbx_strand_id
1 'polypeptide(L)' 'AGVALHVDHIRPWSKDGETLLENLQTLCSECNLGKSNVHTG' A
#
# COMPACT_ATOMS: atom_id res chain seq x y z
N ALA A 1 -23.30 4.49 -3.06
CA ALA A 1 -22.22 3.51 -3.27
C ALA A 1 -21.03 3.92 -2.40
N GLY A 2 -20.34 2.97 -1.79
CA GLY A 2 -19.14 3.23 -0.98
C GLY A 2 -17.87 2.71 -1.67
N VAL A 3 -16.70 3.14 -1.21
CA VAL A 3 -15.40 2.68 -1.71
C VAL A 3 -14.79 1.69 -0.71
N ALA A 4 -14.27 0.57 -1.20
CA ALA A 4 -13.47 -0.34 -0.39
C ALA A 4 -12.05 0.23 -0.26
N LEU A 5 -11.61 0.42 0.98
CA LEU A 5 -10.28 0.90 1.30
C LEU A 5 -9.38 -0.27 1.68
N HIS A 6 -8.15 -0.23 1.21
CA HIS A 6 -7.10 -1.21 1.47
C HIS A 6 -5.99 -0.56 2.28
N VAL A 7 -5.46 -1.28 3.26
CA VAL A 7 -4.20 -0.90 3.93
C VAL A 7 -3.06 -1.55 3.16
N ASP A 8 -2.09 -0.75 2.74
CA ASP A 8 -0.95 -1.18 1.94
C ASP A 8 0.36 -0.63 2.51
N HIS A 9 1.47 -1.29 2.18
CA HIS A 9 2.80 -0.87 2.60
C HIS A 9 3.41 0.16 1.62
N ILE A 10 3.87 1.31 2.10
CA ILE A 10 4.54 2.34 1.29
C ILE A 10 5.80 1.75 0.63
N ARG A 11 6.71 1.19 1.42
CA ARG A 11 7.76 0.27 0.99
C ARG A 11 7.18 -1.14 1.00
N PRO A 12 7.11 -1.86 -0.14
CA PRO A 12 6.49 -3.17 -0.24
C PRO A 12 7.01 -4.16 0.78
N TRP A 13 6.10 -4.97 1.34
CA TRP A 13 6.45 -6.11 2.19
C TRP A 13 7.47 -7.05 1.51
N SER A 14 7.31 -7.29 0.20
CA SER A 14 8.22 -8.14 -0.58
C SER A 14 9.64 -7.57 -0.76
N LYS A 15 9.89 -6.33 -0.29
CA LYS A 15 11.18 -5.63 -0.34
C LYS A 15 11.59 -5.16 1.05
N ASP A 16 11.29 -5.96 2.08
CA ASP A 16 11.62 -5.72 3.48
C ASP A 16 10.95 -4.46 4.09
N GLY A 17 9.79 -4.06 3.58
CA GLY A 17 8.98 -3.01 4.19
C GLY A 17 8.30 -3.51 5.46
N GLU A 18 8.57 -2.87 6.60
CA GLU A 18 8.05 -3.29 7.89
C GLU A 18 6.56 -2.95 8.06
N THR A 19 5.84 -3.72 8.88
CA THR A 19 4.44 -3.41 9.25
C THR A 19 4.42 -2.45 10.44
N LEU A 20 4.95 -1.25 10.21
CA LEU A 20 4.92 -0.12 11.13
C LEU A 20 3.96 0.92 10.60
N LEU A 21 3.28 1.66 11.50
CA LEU A 21 2.25 2.64 11.11
C LEU A 21 2.77 3.66 10.09
N GLU A 22 4.04 4.07 10.22
CA GLU A 22 4.74 4.96 9.29
C GLU A 22 4.96 4.40 7.87
N ASN A 23 4.94 3.08 7.72
CA ASN A 23 5.04 2.41 6.42
C ASN A 23 3.66 1.95 5.91
N LEU A 24 2.56 2.24 6.62
CA LEU A 24 1.21 1.89 6.18
C LEU A 24 0.51 3.11 5.58
N GLN A 25 -0.21 2.88 4.49
CA GLN A 25 -1.07 3.88 3.83
C GLN A 25 -2.43 3.27 3.49
N THR A 26 -3.43 4.12 3.32
CA THR A 26 -4.77 3.70 2.90
C THR A 26 -4.97 4.04 1.43
N LEU A 27 -5.32 3.04 0.62
CA LEU A 27 -5.50 3.16 -0.83
C LEU A 27 -6.87 2.64 -1.26
N CYS A 28 -7.39 3.18 -2.37
CA CYS A 28 -8.51 2.57 -3.07
C CYS A 28 -8.08 1.23 -3.70
N SER A 29 -9.03 0.35 -4.06
CA SER A 29 -8.71 -0.95 -4.69
C SER A 29 -7.88 -0.79 -5.97
N GLU A 30 -8.27 0.11 -6.87
CA GLU A 30 -7.54 0.39 -8.12
C GLU A 30 -6.14 0.97 -7.86
N CYS A 31 -6.03 1.83 -6.86
CA CYS A 31 -4.80 2.48 -6.43
C CYS A 31 -3.79 1.45 -5.89
N ASN A 32 -4.27 0.56 -5.01
CA ASN A 32 -3.49 -0.52 -4.42
C ASN A 32 -3.01 -1.53 -5.47
N LEU A 33 -3.92 -1.96 -6.35
CA LEU A 33 -3.58 -2.89 -7.44
C LEU A 33 -2.59 -2.26 -8.43
N GLY A 34 -2.76 -0.98 -8.76
CA GLY A 34 -1.85 -0.25 -9.64
C GLY A 34 -0.46 -0.02 -9.04
N LYS A 35 -0.37 0.19 -7.72
CA LYS A 35 0.93 0.36 -7.03
C LYS A 35 1.77 -0.91 -7.05
N SER A 36 1.15 -2.09 -6.91
CA SER A 36 1.86 -3.38 -6.89
C SER A 36 3.01 -3.37 -5.87
N ASN A 37 4.20 -3.86 -6.24
CA ASN A 37 5.42 -3.82 -5.45
C ASN A 37 6.35 -2.64 -5.81
N VAL A 38 5.79 -1.56 -6.36
CA VAL A 38 6.54 -0.35 -6.70
C VAL A 38 6.63 0.55 -5.47
N HIS A 39 7.86 0.96 -5.18
CA HIS A 39 8.17 2.04 -4.26
C HIS A 39 9.17 2.94 -4.98
N THR A 40 8.70 4.07 -5.47
CA THR A 40 9.54 5.17 -5.91
C THR A 40 9.78 6.02 -4.67
N GLY A 41 10.89 5.74 -3.98
CA GLY A 41 11.41 6.67 -2.98
C GLY A 41 11.77 8.00 -3.61
#